data_AF-A0A1A7X8B5-F1
#
_entry.id   AF-A0A1A7X8B5-F1
#
_cell.length_a   1.000
_cell.length_b   1.000
_cell.length_c   1.000
_cell.angle_alpha   90.00
_cell.angle_beta   90.00
_cell.angle_gamma   90.00
#
_symmetry.space_group_name_H-M   'P 1'
#
loop_
_entity.id
_entity.type
_entity.pdbx_description
1 polymer ?
#
loop_
_entity_poly.entity_id
_entity_poly.type
_entity_poly.pdbx_seq_one_letter_code
_entity_poly.pdbx_strand_id
1 'polypeptide(L)'
;MSKWGDRLKKIEQLAQSFQEHPLTTPYKPRLWPCQPSSVWKLFPRQNMAISFAQSCKEAVHVFALEKENAFEGQRIYLVTSYSELWHYYRTYPQSLMHCYEVIPEGAVCKLYFDLEFHKPSNKGADGTSMVFLLIQYVCDKLMEVYGIKCSVKNVLNLDSCTEEKFSRHLIFILQNAAFKDNIHVGRFIHAILQPILNEIKDENWLENNEN
;
A
#
# COMPACT_ATOMS: atom_id res chain seq x y z
N MET A 1 34.35 -7.96 -36.81
CA MET A 1 34.93 -7.34 -35.60
C MET A 1 34.87 -5.80 -35.60
N SER A 2 34.80 -5.10 -36.75
CA SER A 2 34.76 -3.62 -36.82
C SER A 2 33.56 -2.95 -36.11
N LYS A 3 32.35 -3.51 -36.23
CA LYS A 3 31.11 -2.87 -35.74
C LYS A 3 31.07 -2.58 -34.22
N TRP A 4 31.80 -3.35 -33.42
CA TRP A 4 31.85 -3.15 -31.96
C TRP A 4 32.77 -2.01 -31.56
N GLY A 5 33.94 -1.90 -32.18
CA GLY A 5 34.88 -0.79 -31.93
C GLY A 5 34.28 0.57 -32.29
N ASP A 6 33.56 0.64 -33.41
CA ASP A 6 32.88 1.87 -33.83
C ASP A 6 31.76 2.28 -32.88
N ARG A 7 31.05 1.29 -32.31
CA ARG A 7 29.99 1.52 -31.33
C ARG A 7 30.55 2.00 -29.99
N LEU A 8 31.68 1.43 -29.56
CA LEU A 8 32.38 1.84 -28.34
C LEU A 8 32.86 3.29 -28.44
N LYS A 9 33.54 3.64 -29.55
CA LYS A 9 33.98 5.03 -29.82
C LYS A 9 32.82 6.02 -29.83
N LYS A 10 31.68 5.66 -30.42
CA LYS A 10 30.47 6.52 -30.39
C LYS A 10 29.95 6.72 -28.97
N ILE A 11 29.95 5.68 -28.13
CA ILE A 11 29.51 5.78 -26.73
C ILE A 11 30.46 6.67 -25.92
N GLU A 12 31.77 6.52 -26.10
CA GLU A 12 32.79 7.35 -25.44
C GLU A 12 32.68 8.82 -25.84
N GLN A 13 32.51 9.11 -27.14
CA GLN A 13 32.28 10.46 -27.64
C GLN A 13 30.99 11.08 -27.10
N LEU A 14 29.92 10.29 -27.00
CA LEU A 14 28.66 10.74 -26.39
C LEU A 14 28.85 11.07 -24.90
N ALA A 15 29.56 10.19 -24.16
CA ALA A 15 29.83 10.37 -22.75
C ALA A 15 30.67 11.64 -22.48
N GLN A 16 31.70 11.87 -23.30
CA GLN A 16 32.52 13.08 -23.23
C GLN A 16 31.71 14.33 -23.57
N SER A 17 30.85 14.27 -24.59
CA SER A 17 29.93 15.37 -24.93
C SER A 17 28.98 15.72 -23.77
N PHE A 18 28.46 14.72 -23.05
CA PHE A 18 27.62 14.93 -21.87
C PHE A 18 28.39 15.46 -20.65
N GLN A 19 29.69 15.17 -20.53
CA GLN A 19 30.55 15.76 -19.49
C GLN A 19 30.85 17.23 -19.78
N GLU A 20 31.15 17.56 -21.03
CA GLU A 20 31.47 18.93 -21.47
C GLU A 20 30.22 19.82 -21.54
N HIS A 21 29.07 19.24 -21.89
CA HIS A 21 27.77 19.89 -21.98
C HIS A 21 26.80 19.14 -21.07
N PRO A 22 26.92 19.29 -19.74
CA PRO A 22 25.96 18.71 -18.83
C PRO A 22 24.60 19.22 -19.26
N LEU A 23 23.72 18.31 -19.66
CA LEU A 23 22.32 18.65 -19.90
C LEU A 23 21.90 19.43 -18.66
N THR A 24 21.55 20.71 -18.85
CA THR A 24 20.93 21.50 -17.78
C THR A 24 19.87 20.61 -17.17
N THR A 25 19.86 20.49 -15.83
CA THR A 25 18.92 19.60 -15.14
C THR A 25 17.56 19.78 -15.81
N PRO A 26 16.98 18.71 -16.40
CA PRO A 26 15.80 18.85 -17.23
C PRO A 26 14.81 19.73 -16.49
N TYR A 27 14.31 20.79 -17.12
CA TYR A 27 13.29 21.63 -16.51
C TYR A 27 12.14 20.71 -16.10
N LYS A 28 12.04 20.45 -14.80
CA LYS A 28 10.97 19.65 -14.22
C LYS A 28 9.88 20.64 -13.86
N PRO A 29 8.81 20.75 -14.67
CA PRO A 29 7.69 21.62 -14.31
C PRO A 29 7.22 21.24 -12.91
N ARG A 30 7.21 22.21 -12.00
CA ARG A 30 6.70 22.01 -10.65
C ARG A 30 5.19 22.11 -10.69
N LEU A 31 4.51 21.29 -9.89
CA LEU A 31 3.06 21.42 -9.74
C LEU A 31 2.71 22.77 -9.08
N TRP A 32 3.59 23.31 -8.22
CA TRP A 32 3.44 24.61 -7.54
C TRP A 32 4.78 25.38 -7.50
N PRO A 33 4.78 26.72 -7.62
CA PRO A 33 6.01 27.53 -7.67
C PRO A 33 6.90 27.44 -6.41
N CYS A 34 6.33 27.08 -5.26
CA CYS A 34 7.00 27.13 -3.95
C CYS A 34 7.47 25.75 -3.42
N GLN A 35 7.21 24.65 -4.13
CA GLN A 35 7.61 23.30 -3.66
C GLN A 35 9.06 22.95 -4.03
N PRO A 36 9.76 22.10 -3.27
CA PRO A 36 11.06 21.52 -3.65
C PRO A 36 10.98 20.64 -4.92
N SER A 37 12.11 20.08 -5.38
CA SER A 37 12.22 19.37 -6.66
C SER A 37 11.35 18.10 -6.72
N SER A 38 10.64 17.89 -7.83
CA SER A 38 9.79 16.71 -7.99
C SER A 38 10.58 15.40 -7.97
N VAL A 39 10.43 14.64 -6.88
CA VAL A 39 11.03 13.31 -6.73
C VAL A 39 10.13 12.32 -7.45
N TRP A 40 10.61 11.81 -8.58
CA TRP A 40 9.97 10.72 -9.32
C TRP A 40 11.05 9.76 -9.79
N LYS A 41 11.32 8.70 -9.01
CA LYS A 41 12.41 7.75 -9.29
C LYS A 41 11.92 6.31 -9.24
N LEU A 42 12.33 5.51 -10.23
CA LEU A 42 12.03 4.09 -10.32
C LEU A 42 13.23 3.24 -9.89
N PHE A 43 12.96 2.15 -9.19
CA PHE A 43 13.94 1.19 -8.72
C PHE A 43 13.49 -0.24 -9.06
N PRO A 44 14.42 -1.14 -9.42
CA PRO A 44 14.09 -2.53 -9.72
C PRO A 44 13.89 -3.39 -8.47
N ARG A 45 14.33 -2.92 -7.28
CA ARG A 45 14.24 -3.67 -6.02
C ARG A 45 13.65 -2.80 -4.91
N GLN A 46 12.82 -3.40 -4.07
CA GLN A 46 12.13 -2.73 -2.96
C GLN A 46 13.11 -2.09 -1.98
N ASN A 47 14.14 -2.84 -1.58
CA ASN A 47 15.13 -2.37 -0.61
C ASN A 47 15.86 -1.11 -1.12
N MET A 48 16.17 -1.03 -2.41
CA MET A 48 16.80 0.16 -3.01
C MET A 48 15.87 1.37 -2.95
N ALA A 49 14.58 1.19 -3.24
CA ALA A 49 13.58 2.25 -3.14
C ALA A 49 13.43 2.74 -1.71
N ILE A 50 13.37 1.83 -0.73
CA ILE A 50 13.27 2.17 0.69
C ILE A 50 14.52 2.93 1.16
N SER A 51 15.72 2.44 0.85
CA SER A 51 16.97 3.13 1.20
C SER A 51 17.06 4.51 0.56
N PHE A 52 16.58 4.68 -0.68
CA PHE A 52 16.50 5.99 -1.31
C PHE A 52 15.49 6.90 -0.60
N ALA A 53 14.30 6.39 -0.26
CA ALA A 53 13.29 7.17 0.47
C ALA A 53 13.80 7.62 1.85
N GLN A 54 14.50 6.75 2.58
CA GLN A 54 15.09 7.06 3.89
C GLN A 54 16.22 8.08 3.84
N SER A 55 16.99 8.12 2.76
CA SER A 55 18.06 9.11 2.55
C SER A 55 17.58 10.41 1.93
N CYS A 56 16.30 10.47 1.52
CA CYS A 56 15.72 11.66 0.92
C CYS A 56 15.40 12.69 2.02
N LYS A 57 15.70 13.96 1.74
CA LYS A 57 15.31 15.08 2.63
C LYS A 57 13.83 15.44 2.47
N GLU A 58 13.24 15.08 1.34
CA GLU A 58 11.86 15.38 0.99
C GLU A 58 10.92 14.28 1.51
N ALA A 59 9.69 14.66 1.83
CA ALA A 59 8.67 13.69 2.28
C ALA A 59 8.17 12.83 1.11
N VAL A 60 8.85 11.70 0.90
CA VAL A 60 8.58 10.75 -0.18
C VAL A 60 8.17 9.38 0.36
N HIS A 61 7.45 8.64 -0.46
CA HIS A 61 6.88 7.33 -0.14
C HIS A 61 7.21 6.35 -1.26
N VAL A 62 7.12 5.05 -0.95
CA VAL A 62 7.43 3.97 -1.88
C VAL A 62 6.13 3.34 -2.36
N PHE A 63 6.02 3.19 -3.67
CA PHE A 63 4.89 2.53 -4.34
C PHE A 63 5.42 1.40 -5.20
N ALA A 64 4.75 0.25 -5.18
CA ALA A 64 5.02 -0.83 -6.11
C ALA A 64 4.08 -0.73 -7.31
N LEU A 65 4.63 -0.80 -8.52
CA LEU A 65 3.88 -0.79 -9.76
C LEU A 65 4.04 -2.15 -10.44
N GLU A 66 2.93 -2.79 -10.78
CA GLU A 66 2.92 -3.96 -11.65
C GLU A 66 2.75 -3.52 -13.11
N LYS A 67 3.47 -4.17 -14.01
CA LYS A 67 3.34 -3.93 -15.46
C LYS A 67 2.33 -4.91 -16.02
N GLU A 68 1.32 -4.39 -16.73
CA GLU A 68 0.29 -5.20 -17.42
C GLU A 68 0.87 -6.29 -18.35
N ASN A 69 2.06 -6.09 -18.91
CA ASN A 69 2.71 -7.01 -19.86
C ASN A 69 3.93 -7.76 -19.27
N ALA A 70 4.15 -7.69 -17.96
CA ALA A 70 5.23 -8.44 -17.31
C ALA A 70 4.70 -9.79 -16.78
N PHE A 71 5.62 -10.70 -16.42
CA PHE A 71 5.25 -11.90 -15.68
C PHE A 71 4.54 -11.51 -14.38
N GLU A 72 3.46 -12.24 -14.06
CA GLU A 72 2.62 -11.98 -12.90
C GLU A 72 3.46 -11.85 -11.61
N GLY A 73 3.21 -10.80 -10.83
CA GLY A 73 3.94 -10.52 -9.59
C GLY A 73 5.29 -9.78 -9.75
N GLN A 74 5.78 -9.52 -10.98
CA GLN A 74 6.97 -8.69 -11.16
C GLN A 74 6.64 -7.20 -10.94
N ARG A 75 7.29 -6.60 -9.93
CA ARG A 75 7.08 -5.21 -9.52
C ARG A 75 8.30 -4.34 -9.78
N ILE A 76 8.05 -3.09 -10.18
CA ILE A 76 9.02 -1.99 -10.11
C ILE A 76 8.59 -1.01 -9.01
N TYR A 77 9.54 -0.34 -8.38
CA TYR A 77 9.26 0.48 -7.19
C TYR A 77 9.47 1.95 -7.52
N LEU A 78 8.40 2.74 -7.40
CA LEU A 78 8.41 4.19 -7.55
C LEU A 78 8.61 4.86 -6.19
N VAL A 79 9.49 5.86 -6.14
CA VAL A 79 9.63 6.77 -5.00
C VAL A 79 9.20 8.17 -5.43
N THR A 80 8.15 8.67 -4.79
CA THR A 80 7.59 10.01 -5.03
C THR A 80 6.76 10.49 -3.84
N SER A 81 6.29 11.74 -3.87
CA SER A 81 5.36 12.27 -2.87
C SER A 81 3.91 11.88 -3.21
N TYR A 82 3.01 11.88 -2.22
CA TYR A 82 1.58 11.61 -2.47
C TYR A 82 0.95 12.62 -3.45
N SER A 83 1.33 13.90 -3.35
CA SER A 83 0.80 14.95 -4.23
C SER A 83 1.19 14.74 -5.69
N GLU A 84 2.44 14.32 -5.92
CA GLU A 84 2.92 14.02 -7.27
C GLU A 84 2.31 12.74 -7.82
N LEU A 85 2.27 11.68 -7.01
CA LEU A 85 1.58 10.45 -7.38
C LEU A 85 0.15 10.77 -7.80
N TRP A 86 -0.61 11.48 -6.96
CA TRP A 86 -2.01 11.80 -7.24
C TRP A 86 -2.20 12.61 -8.53
N HIS A 87 -1.31 13.57 -8.80
CA HIS A 87 -1.35 14.36 -10.03
C HIS A 87 -1.25 13.48 -11.29
N TYR A 88 -0.27 12.58 -11.34
CA TYR A 88 -0.07 11.70 -12.48
C TYR A 88 -1.09 10.57 -12.51
N TYR A 89 -1.47 10.02 -11.36
CA TYR A 89 -2.45 8.94 -11.23
C TYR A 89 -3.83 9.36 -11.77
N ARG A 90 -4.26 10.59 -11.45
CA ARG A 90 -5.54 11.12 -11.96
C ARG A 90 -5.50 11.42 -13.46
N THR A 91 -4.35 11.83 -13.98
CA THR A 91 -4.20 12.23 -15.40
C THR A 91 -4.00 11.03 -16.32
N TYR A 92 -3.27 10.02 -15.85
CA TYR A 92 -2.88 8.84 -16.63
C TYR A 92 -3.26 7.53 -15.91
N PRO A 93 -4.56 7.28 -15.69
CA PRO A 93 -5.02 6.15 -14.86
C PRO A 93 -4.54 4.80 -15.40
N GLN A 94 -4.55 4.60 -16.72
CA GLN A 94 -4.14 3.34 -17.36
C GLN A 94 -2.67 2.97 -17.09
N SER A 95 -1.76 3.96 -17.05
CA SER A 95 -0.34 3.68 -16.87
C SER A 95 0.06 3.35 -15.42
N LEU A 96 -0.84 3.56 -14.46
CA LEU A 96 -0.60 3.37 -13.02
C LEU A 96 -1.67 2.48 -12.35
N MET A 97 -2.48 1.73 -13.12
CA MET A 97 -3.64 0.98 -12.59
C MET A 97 -3.26 -0.01 -11.47
N HIS A 98 -2.10 -0.66 -11.58
CA HIS A 98 -1.64 -1.65 -10.61
C HIS A 98 -0.60 -1.05 -9.66
N CYS A 99 -1.03 -0.03 -8.91
CA CYS A 99 -0.20 0.70 -7.96
C CYS A 99 -0.54 0.31 -6.51
N TYR A 100 0.46 -0.11 -5.76
CA TYR A 100 0.34 -0.55 -4.37
C TYR A 100 1.19 0.33 -3.47
N GLU A 101 0.63 0.75 -2.33
CA GLU A 101 1.41 1.40 -1.29
C GLU A 101 2.30 0.38 -0.58
N VAL A 102 3.59 0.70 -0.43
CA VAL A 102 4.50 -0.11 0.38
C VAL A 102 4.53 0.49 1.79
N ILE A 103 3.93 -0.20 2.75
CA ILE A 103 4.01 0.16 4.17
C ILE A 103 5.41 -0.22 4.68
N PRO A 104 6.28 0.74 5.02
CA PRO A 104 7.64 0.41 5.44
C PRO A 104 7.65 -0.28 6.81
N GLU A 105 8.57 -1.23 6.99
CA GLU A 105 8.77 -1.87 8.29
C GLU A 105 9.17 -0.83 9.35
N GLY A 106 8.55 -0.92 10.53
CA GLY A 106 8.80 0.00 11.64
C GLY A 106 8.22 1.41 11.46
N ALA A 107 7.50 1.68 10.37
CA ALA A 107 6.82 2.97 10.18
C ALA A 107 5.47 2.99 10.90
N VAL A 108 5.17 4.13 11.53
CA VAL A 108 3.85 4.42 12.11
C VAL A 108 2.78 4.26 11.04
N CYS A 109 1.71 3.52 11.37
CA CYS A 109 0.65 3.23 10.42
C CYS A 109 -0.75 3.34 11.05
N LYS A 110 -1.76 3.47 10.19
CA LYS A 110 -3.17 3.40 10.60
C LYS A 110 -3.54 1.95 10.89
N LEU A 111 -4.61 1.74 11.64
CA LEU A 111 -5.27 0.44 11.68
C LEU A 111 -5.97 0.20 10.34
N TYR A 112 -5.70 -0.95 9.72
CA TYR A 112 -6.31 -1.34 8.45
C TYR A 112 -6.69 -2.82 8.44
N PHE A 113 -7.67 -3.16 7.61
CA PHE A 113 -8.09 -4.53 7.37
C PHE A 113 -8.15 -4.79 5.87
N ASP A 114 -7.82 -6.02 5.50
CA ASP A 114 -8.10 -6.62 4.20
C ASP A 114 -9.07 -7.77 4.44
N LEU A 115 -10.31 -7.62 3.97
CA LEU A 115 -11.41 -8.53 4.26
C LEU A 115 -11.84 -9.21 2.98
N GLU A 116 -11.81 -10.54 2.95
CA GLU A 116 -12.21 -11.30 1.78
C GLU A 116 -12.85 -12.64 2.10
N PHE A 117 -13.77 -13.07 1.23
CA PHE A 117 -14.27 -14.45 1.18
C PHE A 117 -14.81 -14.80 -0.20
N HIS A 118 -14.85 -16.09 -0.52
CA HIS A 118 -15.40 -16.60 -1.78
C HIS A 118 -16.93 -16.65 -1.71
N LYS A 119 -17.63 -15.85 -2.53
CA LYS A 119 -19.09 -15.70 -2.47
C LYS A 119 -19.84 -17.01 -2.77
N PRO A 120 -19.50 -17.79 -3.81
CA PRO A 120 -20.18 -19.06 -4.09
C PRO A 120 -20.08 -20.09 -2.96
N SER A 121 -19.00 -20.07 -2.17
CA SER A 121 -18.83 -20.94 -1.00
C SER A 121 -19.56 -20.44 0.24
N ASN A 122 -20.01 -19.18 0.25
CA ASN A 122 -20.58 -18.51 1.42
C ASN A 122 -21.94 -17.88 1.08
N LYS A 123 -22.87 -18.67 0.52
CA LYS A 123 -24.15 -18.17 -0.03
C LYS A 123 -25.07 -17.46 0.98
N GLY A 124 -24.92 -17.73 2.28
CA GLY A 124 -25.66 -17.08 3.35
C GLY A 124 -24.94 -15.88 3.98
N ALA A 125 -23.72 -15.56 3.56
CA ALA A 125 -22.94 -14.50 4.15
C ALA A 125 -23.40 -13.11 3.66
N ASP A 126 -23.90 -12.29 4.59
CA ASP A 126 -24.12 -10.88 4.34
C ASP A 126 -22.85 -10.09 4.66
N GLY A 127 -21.99 -9.94 3.65
CA GLY A 127 -20.71 -9.22 3.78
C GLY A 127 -20.86 -7.76 4.21
N THR A 128 -22.00 -7.11 3.96
CA THR A 128 -22.23 -5.73 4.42
C THR A 128 -22.46 -5.69 5.91
N SER A 129 -23.33 -6.56 6.42
CA SER A 129 -23.58 -6.67 7.85
C SER A 129 -22.35 -7.16 8.61
N MET A 130 -21.60 -8.12 8.07
CA MET A 130 -20.35 -8.61 8.65
C MET A 130 -19.32 -7.50 8.85
N VAL A 131 -19.10 -6.66 7.82
CA VAL A 131 -18.19 -5.51 7.91
C VAL A 131 -18.66 -4.50 8.95
N PHE A 132 -19.95 -4.21 8.99
CA PHE A 132 -20.51 -3.27 9.96
C PHE A 132 -20.30 -3.74 11.40
N LEU A 133 -20.62 -5.00 11.69
CA LEU A 133 -20.42 -5.62 13.01
C LEU A 133 -18.94 -5.63 13.40
N LEU A 134 -18.04 -5.98 12.46
CA LEU A 134 -16.60 -5.95 12.72
C LEU A 134 -16.13 -4.53 13.05
N ILE A 135 -16.57 -3.51 12.31
CA ILE A 135 -16.20 -2.12 12.61
C ILE A 135 -16.68 -1.70 13.99
N GLN A 136 -17.92 -2.02 14.36
CA GLN A 136 -18.45 -1.70 15.69
C GLN A 136 -17.62 -2.36 16.79
N TYR A 137 -17.39 -3.67 16.66
CA TYR A 137 -16.58 -4.44 17.60
C TYR A 137 -15.18 -3.85 17.77
N VAL A 138 -14.50 -3.53 16.66
CA VAL A 138 -13.16 -2.92 16.70
C VAL A 138 -13.20 -1.54 17.35
N CYS A 139 -14.23 -0.72 17.10
CA CYS A 139 -14.39 0.58 17.77
C CYS A 139 -14.52 0.41 19.29
N ASP A 140 -15.31 -0.56 19.74
CA ASP A 140 -15.49 -0.84 21.18
C ASP A 140 -14.17 -1.30 21.80
N LYS A 141 -13.41 -2.17 21.11
CA LYS A 141 -12.10 -2.62 21.59
C LYS A 141 -11.03 -1.54 21.59
N LEU A 142 -11.06 -0.60 20.65
CA LEU A 142 -10.19 0.58 20.69
C LEU A 142 -10.49 1.47 21.91
N MET A 143 -11.76 1.60 22.28
CA MET A 143 -12.17 2.33 23.47
C MET A 143 -11.76 1.58 24.75
N GLU A 144 -11.98 0.28 24.82
CA GLU A 144 -11.64 -0.56 25.99
C GLU A 144 -10.14 -0.57 26.28
N VAL A 145 -9.32 -0.81 25.25
CA VAL A 145 -7.87 -1.03 25.42
C VAL A 145 -7.09 0.28 25.50
N TYR A 146 -7.49 1.29 24.70
CA TYR A 146 -6.71 2.51 24.53
C TYR A 146 -7.47 3.80 24.88
N GLY A 147 -8.76 3.72 25.24
CA GLY A 147 -9.59 4.90 25.48
C GLY A 147 -9.86 5.73 24.21
N ILE A 148 -9.68 5.13 23.02
CA ILE A 148 -9.83 5.83 21.74
C ILE A 148 -11.28 5.73 21.27
N LYS A 149 -11.98 6.87 21.19
CA LYS A 149 -13.31 6.96 20.61
C LYS A 149 -13.23 6.89 19.09
N CYS A 150 -13.95 5.93 18.50
CA CYS A 150 -14.05 5.73 17.06
C CYS A 150 -15.48 5.33 16.69
N SER A 151 -15.87 5.58 15.45
CA SER A 151 -17.16 5.15 14.90
C SER A 151 -17.00 4.77 13.44
N VAL A 152 -18.06 4.22 12.84
CA VAL A 152 -18.10 3.88 11.40
C VAL A 152 -17.75 5.08 10.51
N LYS A 153 -18.05 6.32 10.94
CA LYS A 153 -17.73 7.55 10.20
C LYS A 153 -16.22 7.81 10.09
N ASN A 154 -15.43 7.20 10.97
CA ASN A 154 -13.98 7.31 10.99
C ASN A 154 -13.30 6.21 10.18
N VAL A 155 -14.06 5.37 9.48
CA VAL A 155 -13.51 4.25 8.70
C VAL A 155 -13.73 4.51 7.22
N LEU A 156 -12.64 4.58 6.47
CA LEU A 156 -12.69 4.56 5.01
C LEU A 156 -12.92 3.11 4.57
N ASN A 157 -14.06 2.85 3.93
CA ASN A 157 -14.45 1.53 3.42
C ASN A 157 -14.32 1.51 1.89
N LEU A 158 -13.36 0.75 1.39
CA LEU A 158 -13.06 0.61 -0.04
C LEU A 158 -13.57 -0.74 -0.52
N ASP A 159 -14.42 -0.73 -1.55
CA ASP A 159 -15.06 -1.93 -2.10
C ASP A 159 -14.37 -2.36 -3.41
N SER A 160 -13.88 -3.59 -3.43
CA SER A 160 -13.28 -4.27 -4.58
C SER A 160 -13.94 -5.63 -4.84
N CYS A 161 -15.20 -5.81 -4.43
CA CYS A 161 -15.95 -7.03 -4.65
C CYS A 161 -16.17 -7.32 -6.14
N THR A 162 -16.08 -8.59 -6.52
CA THR A 162 -16.49 -9.12 -7.82
C THR A 162 -17.70 -10.05 -7.65
N GLU A 163 -18.19 -10.67 -8.72
CA GLU A 163 -19.25 -11.69 -8.63
C GLU A 163 -18.81 -12.91 -7.81
N GLU A 164 -17.54 -13.28 -7.90
CA GLU A 164 -16.97 -14.47 -7.24
C GLU A 164 -16.38 -14.18 -5.87
N LYS A 165 -15.84 -12.97 -5.66
CA LYS A 165 -15.07 -12.62 -4.47
C LYS A 165 -15.69 -11.43 -3.75
N PHE A 166 -15.95 -11.59 -2.46
CA PHE A 166 -16.10 -10.44 -1.57
C PHE A 166 -14.71 -9.93 -1.21
N SER A 167 -14.48 -8.63 -1.34
CA SER A 167 -13.19 -7.99 -1.04
C SER A 167 -13.43 -6.54 -0.62
N ARG A 168 -13.03 -6.19 0.60
CA ARG A 168 -13.09 -4.82 1.13
C ARG A 168 -11.84 -4.48 1.92
N HIS A 169 -11.34 -3.26 1.71
CA HIS A 169 -10.27 -2.70 2.54
C HIS A 169 -10.85 -1.65 3.48
N LEU A 170 -10.56 -1.78 4.77
CA LEU A 170 -10.95 -0.80 5.78
C LEU A 170 -9.71 -0.05 6.25
N ILE A 171 -9.78 1.28 6.32
CA ILE A 171 -8.71 2.12 6.86
C ILE A 171 -9.30 3.02 7.95
N PHE A 172 -8.87 2.82 9.19
CA PHE A 172 -9.35 3.58 10.35
C PHE A 172 -8.59 4.91 10.46
N ILE A 173 -9.33 6.01 10.34
CA ILE A 173 -8.86 7.39 10.45
C ILE A 173 -9.10 7.86 11.90
N LEU A 174 -8.24 7.39 12.80
CA LEU A 174 -8.30 7.74 14.22
C LEU A 174 -7.77 9.17 14.45
N GLN A 175 -8.44 9.93 15.32
CA GLN A 175 -7.99 11.26 15.69
C GLN A 175 -6.83 11.17 16.67
N ASN A 176 -5.71 11.84 16.34
CA ASN A 176 -4.52 11.94 17.21
C ASN A 176 -3.94 10.60 17.66
N ALA A 177 -4.22 9.52 16.93
CA ALA A 177 -3.76 8.18 17.26
C ALA A 177 -3.35 7.42 16.01
N ALA A 178 -2.30 6.63 16.14
CA ALA A 178 -1.79 5.71 15.13
C ALA A 178 -1.08 4.54 15.84
N PHE A 179 -0.94 3.42 15.14
CA PHE A 179 -0.17 2.30 15.65
C PHE A 179 1.32 2.51 15.35
N LYS A 180 2.17 2.01 16.25
CA LYS A 180 3.62 2.13 16.12
C LYS A 180 4.14 1.57 14.79
N ASP A 181 3.62 0.43 14.37
CA ASP A 181 3.88 -0.21 13.07
C ASP A 181 2.82 -1.28 12.78
N ASN A 182 2.89 -1.89 11.60
CA ASN A 182 1.97 -2.93 11.14
C ASN A 182 2.05 -4.22 11.98
N ILE A 183 3.17 -4.51 12.64
CA ILE A 183 3.30 -5.65 13.56
C ILE A 183 2.43 -5.41 14.80
N HIS A 184 2.41 -4.17 15.32
CA HIS A 184 1.56 -3.82 16.47
C HIS A 184 0.07 -3.81 16.10
N VAL A 185 -0.28 -3.44 14.86
CA VAL A 185 -1.64 -3.61 14.33
C VAL A 185 -2.03 -5.09 14.38
N GLY A 186 -1.19 -5.97 13.82
CA GLY A 186 -1.45 -7.42 13.82
C GLY A 186 -1.60 -7.99 15.23
N ARG A 187 -0.75 -7.59 16.18
CA ARG A 187 -0.85 -8.00 17.59
C ARG A 187 -2.17 -7.56 18.23
N PHE A 188 -2.59 -6.32 18.01
CA PHE A 188 -3.86 -5.83 18.52
C PHE A 188 -5.04 -6.61 17.94
N ILE A 189 -5.09 -6.82 16.62
CA ILE A 189 -6.15 -7.58 15.94
C ILE A 189 -6.20 -9.02 16.48
N HIS A 190 -5.05 -9.69 16.61
CA HIS A 190 -5.01 -11.02 17.20
C HIS A 190 -5.54 -11.02 18.62
N ALA A 191 -5.08 -10.11 19.49
CA ALA A 191 -5.50 -10.06 20.88
C ALA A 191 -7.02 -9.89 21.04
N ILE A 192 -7.65 -9.04 20.23
CA ILE A 192 -9.09 -8.83 20.32
C ILE A 192 -9.89 -9.98 19.70
N LEU A 193 -9.40 -10.62 18.64
CA LEU A 193 -10.13 -11.72 17.98
C LEU A 193 -9.92 -13.08 18.64
N GLN A 194 -8.83 -13.29 19.39
CA GLN A 194 -8.51 -14.59 20.03
C GLN A 194 -9.66 -15.14 20.90
N PRO A 195 -10.31 -14.36 21.79
CA PRO A 195 -11.42 -14.87 22.61
C PRO A 195 -12.57 -15.42 21.76
N ILE A 196 -12.99 -14.67 20.73
CA ILE A 196 -14.06 -15.08 19.81
C ILE A 196 -13.67 -16.36 19.06
N LEU A 197 -12.42 -16.44 18.59
CA LEU A 197 -11.92 -17.62 17.88
C LEU A 197 -11.86 -18.87 18.78
N ASN A 198 -11.67 -18.70 20.08
CA ASN A 198 -11.67 -19.81 21.02
C ASN A 198 -13.10 -20.26 21.33
N GLU A 199 -14.03 -19.33 21.55
CA GLU A 199 -15.46 -19.64 21.74
C GLU A 199 -16.01 -20.43 20.54
N ILE A 200 -15.73 -19.98 19.32
CA ILE A 200 -16.16 -20.68 18.09
C ILE A 200 -15.56 -22.09 18.01
N LYS A 201 -14.30 -22.27 18.44
CA LYS A 201 -13.70 -23.61 18.44
C LYS A 201 -14.39 -24.52 19.44
N ASP A 202 -14.67 -24.01 20.64
CA ASP A 202 -15.30 -24.79 21.71
C ASP A 202 -16.74 -25.19 21.32
N GLU A 203 -17.50 -24.30 20.69
CA GLU A 203 -18.84 -24.61 20.13
C GLU A 203 -18.79 -25.69 19.04
N ASN A 204 -17.87 -25.57 18.08
CA ASN A 204 -17.69 -26.58 17.04
C ASN A 204 -17.21 -27.93 17.61
N TRP A 205 -16.40 -27.91 18.68
CA TRP A 205 -15.98 -29.13 19.38
C TRP A 205 -17.16 -29.82 20.06
N LEU A 206 -18.13 -29.07 20.60
CA LEU A 206 -19.34 -29.63 21.21
C LEU A 206 -20.27 -30.24 20.14
N GLU A 207 -20.54 -29.52 19.05
CA GLU A 207 -21.42 -30.01 17.97
C GLU A 207 -20.91 -31.29 17.28
N ASN A 208 -19.58 -31.46 17.19
CA ASN A 208 -18.97 -32.65 16.57
C ASN A 208 -18.87 -33.86 17.51
N ASN A 209 -19.06 -33.69 18.83
CA ASN A 209 -19.03 -34.78 19.82
C ASN A 209 -20.42 -35.19 20.32
N GLU A 210 -21.47 -34.46 19.94
CA GLU A 210 -22.87 -34.81 20.23
C GLU A 210 -23.59 -35.51 19.04
N ASN A 211 -22.89 -35.72 17.92
CA ASN A 211 -23.33 -36.54 16.77
C ASN A 211 -22.56 -37.87 16.70
#